data_AF-A0A7C5W1M4-F1
#
_entry.id   AF-A0A7C5W1M4-F1
#
_cell.length_a   1.000
_cell.length_b   1.000
_cell.length_c   1.000
_cell.angle_alpha   90.00
_cell.angle_beta   90.00
_cell.angle_gamma   90.00
#
_symmetry.space_group_name_H-M   'P 1'
#
loop_
_entity.id
_entity.type
_entity.pdbx_description
1 polymer ?
#
loop_
_entity_poly.entity_id
_entity_poly.type
_entity_poly.pdbx_seq_one_letter_code
_entity_poly.pdbx_strand_id
1 'polypeptide(L)'
;MDKLRNIAIELSLMPLNVQKSFIKELFSNISDSRKKMLFETAAYLTCPSSRWVEIGKWMEKHFIKDMKRTPYQVAMMCLNYTKMDTKMKPLFIKLARQAKDRVRKRIFNNDNKKEKKKN
;
A
#
# COMPACT_ATOMS: atom_id res chain seq x y z
N MET A 1 -27.79 -3.43 8.64
CA MET A 1 -26.93 -2.75 7.64
C MET A 1 -27.35 -1.29 7.46
N ASP A 2 -28.63 -0.96 7.63
CA ASP A 2 -29.15 0.39 7.35
C ASP A 2 -28.63 1.47 8.30
N LYS A 3 -28.45 1.17 9.58
CA LYS A 3 -27.93 2.15 10.56
C LYS A 3 -26.54 2.68 10.19
N LEU A 4 -25.63 1.81 9.74
CA LEU A 4 -24.27 2.20 9.37
C LEU A 4 -24.25 3.00 8.06
N ARG A 5 -25.13 2.64 7.11
CA ARG A 5 -25.33 3.39 5.87
C ARG A 5 -25.89 4.78 6.15
N ASN A 6 -26.87 4.90 7.03
CA ASN A 6 -27.49 6.18 7.38
C ASN A 6 -26.49 7.12 8.05
N ILE A 7 -25.71 6.63 9.02
CA ILE A 7 -24.63 7.42 9.66
C ILE A 7 -23.61 7.91 8.62
N ALA A 8 -23.23 7.05 7.67
CA ALA A 8 -22.27 7.43 6.62
C ALA A 8 -22.84 8.51 5.67
N ILE A 9 -24.13 8.44 5.33
CA ILE A 9 -24.82 9.44 4.52
C ILE A 9 -24.95 10.76 5.30
N GLU A 10 -25.40 10.70 6.54
CA GLU A 10 -25.52 11.91 7.38
C GLU A 10 -24.18 12.61 7.54
N LEU A 11 -23.11 11.87 7.83
CA LEU A 11 -21.76 12.42 7.94
C LEU A 11 -21.28 13.05 6.62
N SER A 12 -21.58 12.44 5.47
CA SER A 12 -21.14 12.97 4.16
C SER A 12 -21.85 14.26 3.78
N LEU A 13 -23.07 14.49 4.29
CA LEU A 13 -23.85 15.72 4.10
C LEU A 13 -23.40 16.85 5.04
N MET A 14 -22.64 16.57 6.10
CA MET A 14 -22.14 17.59 7.02
C MET A 14 -21.00 18.42 6.40
N PRO A 15 -20.75 19.65 6.89
CA PRO A 15 -19.61 20.46 6.47
C PRO A 15 -18.25 19.77 6.69
N LEU A 16 -17.26 20.06 5.82
CA LEU A 16 -15.94 19.40 5.84
C LEU A 16 -15.20 19.52 7.18
N ASN A 17 -15.34 20.64 7.89
CA ASN A 17 -14.77 20.81 9.23
C ASN A 17 -15.37 19.83 10.24
N VAL A 18 -16.69 19.60 10.18
CA VAL A 18 -17.39 18.61 11.02
C VAL A 18 -16.95 17.20 10.67
N GLN A 19 -16.84 16.88 9.37
CA GLN A 19 -16.32 15.59 8.91
C GLN A 19 -14.91 15.32 9.44
N LYS A 20 -14.01 16.32 9.36
CA LYS A 20 -12.64 16.22 9.88
C LYS A 20 -12.62 16.05 11.40
N SER A 21 -13.45 16.77 12.14
CA SER A 21 -13.58 16.62 13.58
C SER A 21 -14.08 15.23 13.97
N PHE A 22 -15.09 14.70 13.28
CA PHE A 22 -15.57 13.34 13.47
C PHE A 22 -14.45 12.31 13.24
N ILE A 23 -13.69 12.44 12.13
CA ILE A 23 -12.57 11.53 11.86
C ILE A 23 -11.52 11.61 12.97
N LYS A 24 -11.19 12.83 13.45
CA LYS A 24 -10.23 13.02 14.53
C LYS A 24 -10.69 12.31 15.82
N GLU A 25 -11.97 12.46 16.17
CA GLU A 25 -12.57 11.82 17.34
C GLU A 25 -12.68 10.30 17.19
N LEU A 26 -13.01 9.81 15.99
CA LEU A 26 -12.99 8.37 15.74
C LEU A 26 -11.58 7.78 15.94
N PHE A 27 -10.55 8.48 15.46
CA PHE A 27 -9.16 8.03 15.57
C PHE A 27 -8.54 8.27 16.96
N SER A 28 -9.11 9.11 17.83
CA SER A 28 -8.66 9.21 19.23
C SER A 28 -9.11 8.00 20.07
N ASN A 29 -10.24 7.38 19.71
CA ASN A 29 -10.89 6.33 20.50
C ASN A 29 -10.57 4.88 20.07
N ILE A 30 -9.59 4.67 19.19
CA ILE A 30 -9.17 3.33 18.75
C ILE A 30 -7.67 3.11 18.92
N SER A 31 -7.24 1.84 19.02
CA SER A 31 -5.83 1.49 19.14
C SER A 31 -5.03 1.80 17.87
N ASP A 32 -3.72 2.03 18.01
CA ASP A 32 -2.84 2.37 16.89
C ASP A 32 -2.80 1.30 15.79
N SER A 33 -2.93 0.03 16.17
CA SER A 33 -3.08 -1.07 15.21
C SER A 33 -4.32 -0.89 14.31
N ARG A 34 -5.47 -0.54 14.90
CA ARG A 34 -6.70 -0.26 14.15
C ARG A 34 -6.60 1.01 13.32
N LYS A 35 -5.96 2.07 13.83
CA LYS A 35 -5.70 3.30 13.05
C LYS A 35 -4.93 2.99 11.78
N LYS A 36 -3.88 2.16 11.89
CA LYS A 36 -3.08 1.74 10.74
C LYS A 36 -3.91 0.95 9.73
N MET A 37 -4.75 0.02 10.18
CA MET A 37 -5.64 -0.74 9.28
C MET A 37 -6.63 0.18 8.55
N LEU A 38 -7.28 1.10 9.26
CA LEU A 38 -8.22 2.06 8.66
C LEU A 38 -7.52 3.00 7.67
N PHE A 39 -6.31 3.46 8.00
CA PHE A 39 -5.50 4.25 7.08
C PHE A 39 -5.16 3.49 5.79
N GLU A 40 -4.74 2.23 5.89
CA GLU A 40 -4.47 1.40 4.71
C GLU A 40 -5.75 1.23 3.87
N THR A 41 -6.89 0.91 4.50
CA THR A 41 -8.18 0.81 3.80
C THR A 41 -8.56 2.12 3.10
N ALA A 42 -8.46 3.26 3.79
CA ALA A 42 -8.75 4.56 3.21
C ALA A 42 -7.81 4.90 2.03
N ALA A 43 -6.54 4.53 2.11
CA ALA A 43 -5.60 4.69 1.00
C ALA A 43 -6.02 3.86 -0.23
N TYR A 44 -6.50 2.63 -0.04
CA TYR A 44 -7.00 1.80 -1.14
C TYR A 44 -8.33 2.30 -1.72
N LEU A 45 -9.18 2.95 -0.92
CA LEU A 45 -10.44 3.53 -1.40
C LEU A 45 -10.24 4.86 -2.16
N THR A 46 -9.18 5.59 -1.85
CA THR A 46 -8.89 6.91 -2.44
C THR A 46 -8.05 6.84 -3.71
N CYS A 47 -7.27 5.77 -3.89
CA CYS A 47 -6.45 5.55 -5.08
C CYS A 47 -7.00 4.39 -5.93
N PRO A 48 -7.15 4.55 -7.27
CA PRO A 48 -7.59 3.47 -8.15
C PRO A 48 -6.73 2.21 -8.02
N SER A 49 -7.34 1.04 -8.10
CA SER A 49 -6.66 -0.26 -8.01
C SER A 49 -5.55 -0.42 -9.06
N SER A 50 -5.75 0.11 -10.27
CA SER A 50 -4.75 0.13 -11.36
C SER A 50 -3.45 0.80 -10.94
N ARG A 51 -3.53 1.92 -10.20
CA ARG A 51 -2.37 2.66 -9.71
C ARG A 51 -1.51 1.83 -8.75
N TRP A 52 -2.14 1.04 -7.89
CA TRP A 52 -1.41 0.15 -6.97
C TRP A 52 -0.70 -0.99 -7.71
N VAL A 53 -1.32 -1.53 -8.77
CA VAL A 53 -0.69 -2.53 -9.64
C VAL A 53 0.52 -1.94 -10.35
N GLU A 54 0.42 -0.72 -10.87
CA GLU A 54 1.53 -0.02 -11.52
C GLU A 54 2.68 0.25 -10.56
N ILE A 55 2.40 0.73 -9.35
CA ILE A 55 3.39 0.90 -8.27
C ILE A 55 4.11 -0.44 -8.00
N GLY A 56 3.35 -1.53 -7.86
CA GLY A 56 3.91 -2.86 -7.65
C GLY A 56 4.85 -3.27 -8.78
N LYS A 57 4.42 -3.13 -10.04
CA LYS A 57 5.24 -3.44 -11.22
C LYS A 57 6.50 -2.57 -11.29
N TRP A 58 6.37 -1.29 -10.96
CA TRP A 58 7.49 -0.35 -10.94
C TRP A 58 8.54 -0.77 -9.91
N MET A 59 8.12 -1.13 -8.69
CA MET A 59 9.02 -1.61 -7.65
C MET A 59 9.71 -2.92 -8.04
N GLU A 60 8.97 -3.86 -8.64
CA GLU A 60 9.51 -5.13 -9.12
C GLU A 60 10.59 -4.93 -10.18
N LYS A 61 10.39 -4.05 -11.16
CA LYS A 61 11.40 -3.72 -12.18
C LYS A 61 12.71 -3.25 -11.54
N HIS A 62 12.64 -2.46 -10.47
CA HIS A 62 13.84 -2.02 -9.75
C HIS A 62 14.54 -3.13 -8.99
N PHE A 63 13.80 -4.08 -8.41
CA PHE A 63 14.41 -5.25 -7.77
C PHE A 63 14.99 -6.24 -8.79
N ILE A 64 14.34 -6.43 -9.94
CA ILE A 64 14.88 -7.25 -11.03
C ILE A 64 16.21 -6.69 -11.52
N LYS A 65 16.32 -5.37 -11.66
CA LYS A 65 17.57 -4.70 -12.04
C LYS A 65 18.66 -4.83 -10.98
N ASP A 66 18.27 -4.73 -9.70
CA ASP A 66 19.21 -4.77 -8.58
C ASP A 66 18.55 -5.31 -7.30
N MET A 67 18.80 -6.59 -7.03
CA MET A 67 18.26 -7.29 -5.85
C MET A 67 18.93 -6.88 -4.53
N LYS A 68 20.07 -6.17 -4.55
CA LYS A 68 20.75 -5.70 -3.33
C LYS A 68 20.01 -4.54 -2.69
N ARG A 69 19.21 -3.77 -3.46
CA ARG A 69 18.40 -2.67 -2.94
C ARG A 69 17.50 -3.10 -1.80
N THR A 70 17.41 -2.27 -0.77
CA THR A 70 16.50 -2.52 0.34
C THR A 70 15.08 -2.09 -0.02
N PRO A 71 14.05 -2.72 0.58
CA PRO A 71 12.67 -2.26 0.44
C PRO A 71 12.48 -0.78 0.81
N TYR A 72 13.23 -0.29 1.79
CA TYR A 72 13.23 1.12 2.17
C TYR A 72 13.67 2.03 1.01
N GLN A 73 14.81 1.73 0.38
CA GLN A 73 15.32 2.53 -0.73
C GLN A 73 14.32 2.58 -1.89
N VAL A 74 13.80 1.42 -2.32
CA VAL A 74 12.84 1.36 -3.44
C VAL A 74 11.53 2.06 -3.09
N ALA A 75 11.05 1.95 -1.85
CA ALA A 75 9.87 2.67 -1.37
C ALA A 75 10.05 4.19 -1.44
N MET A 76 11.19 4.72 -0.97
CA MET A 76 11.47 6.16 -1.04
C MET A 76 11.58 6.66 -2.48
N MET A 77 12.24 5.89 -3.35
CA MET A 77 12.30 6.23 -4.78
C MET A 77 10.90 6.28 -5.40
N CYS A 78 10.04 5.31 -5.06
CA CYS A 78 8.69 5.22 -5.59
C CYS A 78 7.79 6.36 -5.07
N LEU A 79 7.88 6.70 -3.79
CA LEU A 79 7.17 7.85 -3.21
C LEU A 79 7.53 9.15 -3.93
N ASN A 80 8.83 9.38 -4.14
CA ASN A 80 9.32 10.57 -4.85
C ASN A 80 8.85 10.59 -6.31
N TYR A 81 8.94 9.45 -7.00
CA TYR A 81 8.50 9.30 -8.39
C TYR A 81 6.98 9.55 -8.55
N THR A 82 6.18 9.00 -7.64
CA THR A 82 4.71 9.08 -7.70
C THR A 82 4.15 10.37 -7.11
N LYS A 83 4.99 11.21 -6.50
CA LYS A 83 4.61 12.45 -5.78
C LYS A 83 3.52 12.20 -4.73
N MET A 84 3.54 11.04 -4.08
CA MET A 84 2.61 10.72 -3.00
C MET A 84 3.07 11.31 -1.66
N ASP A 85 2.12 11.52 -0.75
CA ASP A 85 2.39 12.06 0.59
C ASP A 85 3.41 11.16 1.34
N THR A 86 4.39 11.80 1.99
CA THR A 86 5.45 11.14 2.76
C THR A 86 4.90 10.33 3.94
N LYS A 87 3.70 10.66 4.43
CA LYS A 87 2.97 9.86 5.44
C LYS A 87 2.63 8.46 4.94
N MET A 88 2.60 8.22 3.63
CA MET A 88 2.38 6.89 3.04
C MET A 88 3.62 6.01 3.07
N LYS A 89 4.77 6.50 3.56
CA LYS A 89 6.03 5.77 3.66
C LYS A 89 5.88 4.37 4.27
N PRO A 90 5.17 4.15 5.40
CA PRO A 90 5.01 2.80 5.95
C PRO A 90 4.30 1.83 4.99
N LEU A 91 3.29 2.30 4.26
CA LEU A 91 2.57 1.51 3.25
C LEU A 91 3.48 1.19 2.07
N PHE A 92 4.23 2.17 1.57
CA PHE A 92 5.17 1.96 0.46
C PHE A 92 6.29 0.98 0.80
N ILE A 93 6.81 1.01 2.03
CA ILE A 93 7.78 0.01 2.50
C ILE A 93 7.16 -1.39 2.51
N LYS A 94 5.90 -1.53 2.95
CA LYS A 94 5.17 -2.80 2.91
C LYS A 94 5.01 -3.31 1.48
N LEU A 95 4.60 -2.45 0.54
CA LEU A 95 4.47 -2.79 -0.88
C LEU A 95 5.81 -3.20 -1.50
N ALA A 96 6.89 -2.49 -1.17
CA ALA A 96 8.23 -2.80 -1.66
C ALA A 96 8.74 -4.15 -1.13
N ARG A 97 8.45 -4.50 0.13
CA ARG A 97 8.76 -5.83 0.69
C ARG A 97 8.04 -6.92 -0.11
N GLN A 98 6.73 -6.79 -0.30
CA GLN A 98 5.94 -7.74 -1.06
C GLN A 98 6.44 -7.89 -2.51
N ALA A 99 6.77 -6.77 -3.17
CA ALA A 99 7.34 -6.77 -4.51
C ALA A 99 8.67 -7.54 -4.56
N LYS A 100 9.59 -7.29 -3.61
CA LYS A 100 10.86 -8.01 -3.52
C LYS A 100 10.67 -9.51 -3.32
N ASP A 101 9.73 -9.91 -2.47
CA ASP A 101 9.45 -11.33 -2.22
C ASP A 101 8.85 -12.01 -3.46
N ARG A 102 7.99 -11.33 -4.23
CA ARG A 102 7.50 -11.84 -5.53
C ARG A 102 8.61 -12.01 -6.55
N VAL A 103 9.61 -11.12 -6.55
CA VAL A 103 10.78 -11.25 -7.44
C VAL A 103 11.65 -12.43 -7.00
N ARG A 104 11.96 -12.56 -5.70
CA ARG A 104 12.71 -13.71 -5.15
C ARG A 104 12.09 -15.05 -5.54
N LYS A 105 10.77 -15.19 -5.35
CA LYS A 105 10.03 -16.43 -5.71
C LYS A 105 10.12 -16.73 -7.20
N ARG A 106 10.06 -15.72 -8.07
CA ARG A 106 10.19 -15.91 -9.53
C ARG A 106 11.59 -16.35 -9.93
N ILE A 107 12.63 -15.77 -9.34
CA ILE A 107 14.03 -16.16 -9.63
C ILE A 107 14.24 -17.62 -9.23
N PHE A 108 13.89 -17.98 -8.00
CA PHE A 108 14.01 -19.36 -7.49
C PHE A 108 13.28 -20.39 -8.37
N ASN A 109 12.05 -20.08 -8.79
CA ASN A 109 11.28 -20.97 -9.66
C ASN A 109 11.90 -21.13 -11.06
N ASN A 110 12.55 -20.09 -11.58
CA ASN A 110 13.21 -20.14 -12.88
C ASN A 110 14.49 -20.97 -12.83
N ASP A 111 15.23 -20.90 -11.73
CA ASP A 111 16.46 -21.68 -11.53
C ASP A 111 16.11 -23.18 -11.41
N ASN A 112 15.11 -23.54 -10.60
CA ASN A 112 14.60 -24.91 -10.50
C ASN A 112 14.10 -25.47 -11.85
N LYS A 113 13.50 -24.63 -12.71
CA LYS A 113 13.06 -25.05 -14.05
C LYS A 113 14.23 -25.29 -15.01
N LYS A 114 15.34 -24.57 -14.86
CA LYS A 114 16.54 -24.78 -15.68
C LYS A 114 17.25 -26.07 -15.28
N GLU A 115 17.30 -26.39 -14.00
CA GLU A 115 17.89 -27.65 -13.51
C GLU A 115 17.10 -28.87 -13.99
N LYS A 116 15.76 -28.83 -13.92
CA LYS A 116 14.90 -29.92 -14.43
C LYS A 116 14.95 -30.16 -15.95
N LYS A 117 15.50 -29.23 -16.74
CA LYS A 117 15.67 -29.39 -18.19
C LYS A 117 17.04 -29.95 -18.59
N LYS A 118 17.97 -30.03 -17.63
CA LYS A 118 19.33 -30.55 -17.84
C LYS A 118 19.49 -32.03 -17.44
N ASN A 119 18.55 -32.56 -16.67
CA ASN A 119 18.39 -33.98 -16.38
C ASN A 119 17.32 -34.58 -17.29
#